data_AF-A0A7I8CRW3-F1
#
_entry.id   AF-A0A7I8CRW3-F1
#
_cell.length_a   1.000
_cell.length_b   1.000
_cell.length_c   1.000
_cell.angle_alpha   90.00
_cell.angle_beta   90.00
_cell.angle_gamma   90.00
#
_symmetry.space_group_name_H-M   'P 1'
#
loop_
_entity.id
_entity.type
_entity.pdbx_description
1 polymer ?
#
loop_
_entity_poly.entity_id
_entity_poly.type
_entity_poly.pdbx_seq_one_letter_code
_entity_poly.pdbx_strand_id
1 'polypeptide(L)' 'MNDRTYNVLFLCTGNSARSVMAEALLHTLENGRFRAYSAGSNPIGKITPFAIEQVRMTWYDLANLRSKS' A
#
# COMPACT_ATOMS: atom_id res chain seq x y z
N MET A 1 4.97 -18.64 -19.81
CA MET A 1 4.56 -18.17 -18.47
C MET A 1 3.58 -17.03 -18.69
N ASN A 2 2.53 -16.89 -17.88
CA ASN A 2 1.47 -15.92 -18.14
C ASN A 2 1.96 -14.52 -17.70
N ASP A 3 2.32 -13.66 -18.64
CA ASP A 3 2.86 -12.30 -18.41
C ASP A 3 1.80 -11.27 -17.96
N ARG A 4 0.67 -11.75 -17.46
CA ARG A 4 -0.42 -10.88 -17.05
C ARG A 4 -0.16 -10.31 -15.66
N THR A 5 -0.01 -8.98 -15.58
CA THR A 5 -0.05 -8.24 -14.33
C THR A 5 -1.49 -8.03 -13.86
N TYR A 6 -1.75 -8.29 -12.57
CA TYR A 6 -3.04 -8.08 -11.93
C TYR A 6 -3.01 -6.82 -11.06
N ASN A 7 -4.04 -5.98 -11.17
CA ASN A 7 -4.19 -4.84 -10.27
C ASN A 7 -4.89 -5.30 -8.98
N VAL A 8 -4.34 -4.93 -7.82
CA VAL A 8 -4.87 -5.27 -6.50
C VAL A 8 -5.13 -4.00 -5.70
N LEU A 9 -6.35 -3.82 -5.20
CA LEU A 9 -6.75 -2.68 -4.39
C LEU A 9 -7.02 -3.09 -2.95
N PHE A 10 -6.28 -2.52 -2.01
CA PHE A 10 -6.53 -2.68 -0.58
C PHE A 10 -7.37 -1.51 -0.04
N LEU A 11 -8.46 -1.82 0.65
CA LEU A 11 -9.38 -0.83 1.19
C LEU A 11 -9.39 -0.84 2.71
N CYS A 12 -9.36 0.34 3.33
CA CYS A 12 -9.75 0.52 4.72
C CYS A 12 -10.37 1.91 4.90
N THR A 13 -11.13 2.16 5.96
CA THR A 13 -11.85 3.44 6.12
C THR A 13 -10.94 4.65 6.00
N GLY A 14 -9.84 4.69 6.76
CA GLY A 14 -9.00 5.88 6.89
C GLY A 14 -7.83 6.01 5.91
N ASN A 15 -7.53 4.96 5.13
CA ASN A 15 -6.29 4.82 4.35
C ASN A 15 -5.06 5.42 5.05
N SER A 16 -4.86 5.05 6.32
CA SER A 16 -3.80 5.60 7.17
C SER A 16 -2.86 4.54 7.72
N ALA A 17 -3.27 3.26 7.68
CA ALA A 17 -2.47 2.16 8.22
C ALA A 17 -2.63 0.87 7.40
N ARG A 18 -3.70 0.09 7.64
CA ARG A 18 -3.84 -1.29 7.13
C ARG A 18 -3.71 -1.40 5.60
N SER A 19 -4.48 -0.63 4.84
CA SER A 19 -4.45 -0.71 3.38
C SER A 19 -3.13 -0.21 2.79
N VAL A 20 -2.49 0.77 3.43
CA VAL A 20 -1.17 1.28 3.05
C VAL A 20 -0.06 0.26 3.30
N MET A 21 -0.06 -0.39 4.47
CA MET A 21 0.90 -1.47 4.76
C MET A 21 0.74 -2.64 3.80
N ALA A 22 -0.50 -2.98 3.42
CA ALA A 22 -0.76 -4.04 2.45
C ALA A 22 -0.29 -3.67 1.03
N GLU A 23 -0.50 -2.42 0.58
CA GLU A 23 0.04 -1.91 -0.70
C GLU A 23 1.57 -2.02 -0.72
N ALA A 24 2.23 -1.54 0.34
CA ALA A 24 3.68 -1.59 0.46
C ALA A 24 4.21 -3.02 0.44
N LEU A 25 3.61 -3.92 1.21
CA LEU A 25 4.03 -5.31 1.32
C LEU A 25 3.87 -6.06 -0.02
N LEU A 26 2.72 -5.91 -0.70
CA LEU A 26 2.53 -6.59 -1.98
C LEU A 26 3.47 -6.03 -3.04
N HIS A 27 3.66 -4.71 -3.09
CA HIS A 27 4.59 -4.09 -4.03
C HIS A 27 6.04 -4.59 -3.88
N THR A 28 6.45 -4.97 -2.66
CA THR A 28 7.83 -5.38 -2.38
C THR A 28 8.05 -6.89 -2.46
N LEU A 29 6.99 -7.70 -2.33
CA LEU A 29 7.07 -9.17 -2.40
C LEU A 29 6.77 -9.72 -3.79
N GLU A 30 6.20 -8.92 -4.67
CA GLU A 30 5.73 -9.38 -5.97
C GLU A 30 6.83 -9.31 -7.04
N ASN A 31 6.87 -10.30 -7.94
CA ASN A 31 7.87 -10.41 -9.01
C ASN A 31 7.28 -10.01 -10.38
N GLY A 32 6.68 -8.82 -10.50
CA GLY A 32 6.03 -8.29 -11.71
C GLY A 32 4.62 -8.82 -12.03
N ARG A 33 4.03 -9.63 -11.15
CA ARG A 33 2.68 -10.21 -11.31
C ARG A 33 1.57 -9.34 -10.75
N PHE A 34 1.86 -8.43 -9.82
CA PHE A 34 0.85 -7.64 -9.14
C PHE A 34 1.21 -6.16 -9.10
N ARG A 35 0.24 -5.32 -9.45
CA ARG A 35 0.31 -3.89 -9.19
C ARG A 35 -0.59 -3.54 -8.03
N ALA A 36 0.01 -3.17 -6.91
CA ALA A 36 -0.69 -2.87 -5.67
C ALA A 36 -1.14 -1.40 -5.61
N TYR A 37 -2.33 -1.19 -5.04
CA TYR A 37 -2.92 0.10 -4.74
C TYR A 37 -3.58 0.06 -3.37
N SER A 38 -3.75 1.23 -2.74
CA SER A 38 -4.61 1.38 -1.57
C SER A 38 -5.53 2.59 -1.69
N ALA A 39 -6.66 2.53 -1.00
CA ALA A 39 -7.58 3.65 -0.87
C ALA A 39 -8.38 3.55 0.44
N GLY A 40 -9.15 4.60 0.72
CA GLY A 40 -10.11 4.61 1.81
C GLY A 40 -11.36 5.41 1.53
N SER A 41 -12.46 4.99 2.15
CA SER A 41 -13.76 5.64 1.99
C SER A 41 -13.86 6.97 2.73
N ASN A 42 -13.04 7.18 3.76
CA ASN A 42 -12.90 8.45 4.47
C ASN A 42 -11.43 8.68 4.85
N PRO A 43 -10.56 9.03 3.88
CA PRO A 43 -9.12 9.18 4.11
C PRO A 43 -8.81 10.21 5.20
N ILE A 44 -7.91 9.87 6.12
CA ILE A 44 -7.56 10.74 7.25
C ILE A 44 -6.54 11.81 6.85
N GLY A 45 -5.97 11.73 5.65
CA GLY A 45 -5.01 12.70 5.11
C GLY A 45 -3.57 12.51 5.61
N LYS A 46 -3.34 11.60 6.57
CA LYS A 46 -2.02 11.25 7.10
C LYS A 46 -1.88 9.76 7.33
N ILE A 47 -0.66 9.26 7.13
CA ILE A 47 -0.29 7.88 7.48
C ILE A 47 0.09 7.83 8.96
N THR A 48 -0.30 6.76 9.65
CA THR A 48 0.03 6.61 11.07
C THR A 48 1.53 6.36 11.24
N PRO A 49 2.16 6.89 12.31
CA PRO A 49 3.59 6.63 12.58
C PRO A 49 3.92 5.14 12.63
N PHE A 50 3.03 4.33 13.21
CA PHE A 50 3.17 2.88 13.24
C PHE A 50 3.25 2.28 11.82
N ALA A 51 2.38 2.70 10.90
CA ALA A 51 2.43 2.19 9.53
C ALA A 51 3.71 2.61 8.80
N ILE A 52 4.21 3.83 9.03
CA ILE A 52 5.50 4.28 8.48
C ILE A 52 6.64 3.39 9.01
N GLU A 53 6.65 3.08 10.31
CA GLU A 53 7.65 2.20 10.92
C GLU A 53 7.62 0.78 10.35
N GLN A 54 6.42 0.22 10.13
CA GLN A 54 6.30 -1.11 9.50
C GLN A 54 6.75 -1.10 8.04
N VAL A 55 6.35 -0.09 7.26
CA VAL A 55 6.71 0.02 5.84
C VAL A 55 8.22 0.23 5.64
N ARG A 56 8.90 0.90 6.58
CA ARG A 56 10.37 1.04 6.57
C ARG A 56 11.10 -0.30 6.47
N MET A 57 10.49 -1.38 6.94
CA MET A 57 11.07 -2.73 6.91
C MET A 57 10.84 -3.46 5.58
N THR A 58 10.01 -2.95 4.67
CA THR A 58 9.62 -3.65 3.43
C THR A 58 10.39 -3.22 2.19
N TRP A 59 11.32 -2.25 2.27
CA TRP A 59 11.99 -1.62 1.10
C TRP A 59 11.07 -0.79 0.19
N TYR A 60 9.84 -0.54 0.62
CA TYR A 60 8.94 0.36 -0.10
C TYR A 60 9.39 1.82 0.09
N ASP A 61 9.33 2.61 -0.98
CA ASP A 61 9.68 4.02 -0.93
C ASP A 61 8.65 4.81 -0.10
N LEU A 62 9.11 5.35 1.03
CA LEU A 62 8.28 6.12 1.96
C LEU A 62 7.74 7.40 1.33
N ALA A 63 8.38 7.96 0.30
CA ALA A 63 7.89 9.14 -0.40
C ALA A 63 6.55 8.89 -1.10
N ASN A 64 6.21 7.62 -1.38
CA ASN A 64 4.95 7.23 -2.00
C ASN A 64 3.81 7.03 -0.99
N LEU A 65 4.10 7.07 0.32
CA LEU A 65 3.10 6.91 1.36
C LEU A 65 2.18 8.13 1.44
N ARG A 66 0.89 7.91 1.19
CA ARG A 66 -0.14 8.95 1.32
C ARG A 66 -1.51 8.35 1.60
N SER A 67 -2.31 9.09 2.36
CA SER A 67 -3.72 8.79 2.55
C SER A 67 -4.53 9.34 1.37
N LYS A 68 -5.25 8.47 0.66
CA LYS A 68 -5.91 8.73 -0.63
C LYS A 68 -7.23 7.96 -0.75
N SER A 69 -8.11 8.46 -1.63
CA SER A 69 -9.33 7.80 -2.12
C SER A 69 -9.15 7.38 -3.57
#